data_AF-A0A0X3QH86-F1
#
_entry.id   AF-A0A0X3QH86-F1
#
_cell.length_a   1.000
_cell.length_b   1.000
_cell.length_c   1.000
_cell.angle_alpha   90.00
_cell.angle_beta   90.00
_cell.angle_gamma   90.00
#
_symmetry.space_group_name_H-M   'P 1'
#
loop_
_entity.id
_entity.type
_entity.pdbx_description
1 polymer ?
#
loop_
_entity_poly.entity_id
_entity_poly.type
_entity_poly.pdbx_seq_one_letter_code
_entity_poly.pdbx_strand_id
1 'polypeptide(L)'
;MKTEEETHETSQDYEKRISELKQKTIRIEIPPGPQCYCGNPRDFREPDFLCSVCYRWFHQKCIAFDVGPSLPFMTAYHFMCKKCNNSDEEVFSKKQANFAIMCQTALANLMCTHDGRVCFSEEREILPFLDKNWDVLTFQPRKANDSWHANIHKTLVCCHLILI
;
A
#
# COMPACT_ATOMS: atom_id res chain seq x y z
N MET A 1 29.19 -15.05 -23.62
CA MET A 1 27.75 -15.29 -23.85
C MET A 1 27.26 -16.12 -22.68
N LYS A 2 26.82 -15.48 -21.59
CA LYS A 2 26.24 -16.17 -20.44
C LYS A 2 24.73 -16.12 -20.66
N THR A 3 24.14 -17.28 -20.93
CA THR A 3 22.70 -17.48 -21.01
C THR A 3 22.13 -17.41 -19.60
N GLU A 4 21.24 -16.44 -19.38
CA GLU A 4 20.42 -16.35 -18.19
C GLU A 4 19.35 -17.46 -18.27
N GLU A 5 19.35 -18.37 -17.30
CA GLU A 5 18.32 -19.39 -17.16
C GLU A 5 17.03 -18.74 -16.65
N GLU A 6 16.08 -18.50 -17.55
CA GLU A 6 14.70 -18.19 -17.19
C GLU A 6 14.05 -19.45 -16.56
N THR A 7 13.90 -19.44 -15.25
CA THR A 7 13.16 -20.48 -14.53
C THR A 7 11.66 -20.31 -14.80
N HIS A 8 11.11 -21.17 -15.66
CA HIS A 8 9.69 -21.19 -15.98
C HIS A 8 8.88 -21.78 -14.79
N GLU A 9 8.29 -20.92 -13.95
CA GLU A 9 7.38 -21.34 -12.88
C GLU A 9 6.12 -21.98 -13.50
N THR A 10 5.66 -23.10 -12.93
CA THR A 10 4.47 -23.83 -13.41
C THR A 10 3.20 -23.33 -12.73
N SER A 11 2.05 -23.36 -13.40
CA SER A 11 0.76 -22.92 -12.84
C SER A 11 0.39 -23.62 -11.51
N GLN A 12 0.83 -24.86 -11.32
CA GLN A 12 0.62 -25.62 -10.08
C GLN A 12 1.44 -25.08 -8.91
N ASP A 13 2.64 -24.58 -9.16
CA ASP A 13 3.50 -24.00 -8.13
C ASP A 13 2.94 -22.65 -7.65
N TYR A 14 2.42 -21.86 -8.59
CA TYR A 14 1.71 -20.61 -8.29
C TYR A 14 0.48 -20.83 -7.39
N GLU A 15 -0.40 -21.77 -7.74
CA GLU A 15 -1.61 -22.04 -6.94
C GLU A 15 -1.29 -22.49 -5.52
N LYS A 16 -0.25 -23.33 -5.36
CA LYS A 16 0.23 -23.79 -4.07
C LYS A 16 0.74 -22.61 -3.22
N ARG A 17 1.57 -21.74 -3.80
CA ARG A 17 2.09 -20.53 -3.15
C ARG A 17 0.97 -19.58 -2.73
N ILE A 18 -0.05 -19.37 -3.57
CA ILE A 18 -1.23 -18.56 -3.23
C ILE A 18 -2.01 -19.17 -2.06
N SER A 19 -2.16 -20.49 -2.02
CA SER A 19 -2.81 -21.20 -0.90
C SER A 19 -2.05 -21.01 0.42
N GLU A 20 -0.73 -21.14 0.39
CA GLU A 20 0.14 -20.90 1.55
C GLU A 20 0.09 -19.44 2.01
N LEU A 21 0.06 -18.47 1.08
CA LEU A 21 -0.10 -17.06 1.40
C LEU A 21 -1.46 -16.79 2.06
N LYS A 22 -2.54 -17.36 1.55
CA LYS A 22 -3.89 -17.25 2.15
C LYS A 22 -3.94 -17.78 3.58
N GLN A 23 -3.16 -18.82 3.91
CA GLN A 23 -3.06 -19.35 5.27
C GLN A 23 -2.26 -18.43 6.21
N LYS A 24 -1.31 -17.65 5.66
CA LYS A 24 -0.48 -16.69 6.41
C LYS A 24 -1.11 -15.30 6.52
N THR A 25 -2.16 -15.01 5.76
CA THR A 25 -2.86 -13.71 5.81
C THR A 25 -3.85 -13.65 6.96
N ILE A 26 -3.71 -12.63 7.81
CA ILE A 26 -4.73 -12.29 8.81
C ILE A 26 -5.93 -11.69 8.09
N ARG A 27 -7.10 -12.31 8.23
CA ARG A 27 -8.35 -11.72 7.77
C ARG A 27 -8.79 -10.64 8.75
N ILE A 28 -8.78 -9.38 8.31
CA ILE A 28 -9.43 -8.30 9.02
C ILE A 28 -10.91 -8.38 8.68
N GLU A 29 -11.74 -8.73 9.64
CA GLU A 29 -13.19 -8.68 9.47
C GLU A 29 -13.62 -7.23 9.30
N ILE A 30 -14.30 -6.93 8.19
CA ILE A 30 -14.83 -5.60 7.94
C ILE A 30 -16.03 -5.40 8.87
N PRO A 31 -16.02 -4.39 9.76
CA PRO A 31 -17.15 -4.14 10.64
C PRO A 31 -18.43 -3.90 9.84
N PRO A 32 -19.57 -4.51 10.21
CA PRO A 32 -20.81 -4.34 9.48
C PRO A 32 -21.31 -2.89 9.51
N GLY A 33 -22.04 -2.49 8.47
CA GLY A 33 -22.62 -1.16 8.33
C GLY A 33 -21.68 -0.09 7.72
N PRO A 34 -22.04 1.19 7.86
CA PRO A 34 -21.32 2.30 7.22
C PRO A 34 -19.85 2.37 7.62
N GLN A 35 -18.94 2.38 6.65
CA GLN A 35 -17.51 2.48 6.94
C GLN A 35 -17.14 3.91 7.39
N CYS A 36 -17.53 4.91 6.61
CA CYS A 36 -17.21 6.32 6.85
C CYS A 36 -18.38 7.07 7.52
N TYR A 37 -18.10 8.25 8.09
CA TYR A 37 -19.11 9.16 8.66
C TYR A 37 -20.22 9.53 7.67
N CYS A 38 -19.88 9.67 6.39
CA CYS A 38 -20.82 10.08 5.35
C CYS A 38 -21.74 8.94 4.86
N GLY A 39 -21.47 7.69 5.25
CA GLY A 39 -22.21 6.52 4.80
C GLY A 39 -21.96 6.09 3.34
N ASN A 40 -21.26 6.90 2.55
CA ASN A 40 -20.92 6.55 1.17
C ASN A 40 -19.88 5.43 1.09
N PRO A 41 -19.88 4.63 0.00
CA PRO A 41 -18.88 3.61 -0.22
C PRO A 41 -17.47 4.20 -0.38
N ARG A 42 -16.46 3.34 -0.23
CA ARG A 42 -15.06 3.68 -0.53
C ARG A 42 -14.89 3.90 -2.03
N ASP A 43 -14.08 4.89 -2.40
CA ASP A 43 -13.51 5.02 -3.74
C ASP A 43 -12.03 4.71 -3.64
N PHE A 44 -11.59 3.58 -4.19
CA PHE A 44 -10.22 3.11 -4.07
C PHE A 44 -9.19 3.97 -4.81
N ARG A 45 -9.64 4.96 -5.61
CA ARG A 45 -8.79 5.94 -6.28
C ARG A 45 -8.51 7.16 -5.41
N GLU A 46 -9.25 7.32 -4.32
CA GLU A 46 -9.13 8.41 -3.37
C GLU A 46 -8.51 7.90 -2.06
N PRO A 47 -7.73 8.72 -1.35
CA PRO A 47 -7.17 8.30 -0.06
C PRO A 47 -8.25 8.14 1.02
N ASP A 48 -8.10 7.09 1.81
CA ASP A 48 -8.88 6.84 3.00
C ASP A 48 -8.04 6.13 4.07
N PHE A 49 -8.53 6.18 5.31
CA PHE A 49 -7.77 5.80 6.49
C PHE A 49 -8.57 4.84 7.36
N LEU A 50 -7.91 3.76 7.76
CA LEU A 50 -8.42 2.73 8.65
C LEU A 50 -8.23 3.19 10.09
N CYS A 51 -9.32 3.24 10.85
CA CYS A 51 -9.24 3.51 12.29
C CYS A 51 -8.57 2.32 13.00
N SER A 52 -7.55 2.59 13.81
CA SER A 52 -6.77 1.58 14.55
C SER A 52 -7.56 0.85 15.65
N VAL A 53 -8.76 1.35 16.01
CA VAL A 53 -9.59 0.81 17.08
C VAL A 53 -10.79 0.04 16.52
N CYS A 54 -11.61 0.68 15.69
CA CYS A 54 -12.84 0.07 15.18
C CYS A 54 -12.69 -0.58 13.80
N TYR A 55 -11.53 -0.48 13.16
CA TYR A 55 -11.24 -1.08 11.83
C TYR A 55 -12.23 -0.66 10.72
N ARG A 56 -12.86 0.51 10.86
CA ARG A 56 -13.64 1.13 9.78
C ARG A 56 -12.79 2.09 8.96
N TRP A 57 -13.14 2.25 7.69
CA TRP A 57 -12.47 3.14 6.74
C TRP A 57 -13.14 4.51 6.64
N PHE A 58 -12.34 5.56 6.65
CA PHE A 58 -12.79 6.96 6.62
C PHE A 58 -12.12 7.70 5.47
N HIS A 59 -12.91 8.30 4.59
CA HIS A 59 -12.37 9.08 3.46
C HIS A 59 -11.55 10.26 3.96
N GLN A 60 -10.45 10.58 3.30
CA GLN A 60 -9.65 11.78 3.60
C GLN A 60 -10.53 13.04 3.69
N LYS A 61 -11.44 13.23 2.72
CA LYS A 61 -12.36 14.38 2.67
C LYS A 61 -13.41 14.44 3.80
N CYS A 62 -13.55 13.37 4.57
CA CYS A 62 -14.49 13.28 5.69
C CYS A 62 -13.81 13.46 7.05
N ILE A 63 -12.49 13.62 7.09
CA ILE A 63 -11.72 13.96 8.28
C ILE A 63 -11.76 15.48 8.46
N ALA A 64 -11.90 15.94 9.71
CA ALA A 64 -12.21 17.32 10.06
C ALA A 64 -11.05 18.32 9.87
N PHE A 65 -9.84 17.84 9.58
CA PHE A 65 -8.66 18.66 9.36
C PHE A 65 -7.85 18.18 8.16
N ASP A 66 -6.97 19.06 7.67
CA ASP A 66 -6.08 18.73 6.56
C ASP A 66 -5.00 17.74 7.00
N VAL A 67 -5.09 16.51 6.50
CA VAL A 67 -4.08 15.46 6.69
C VAL A 67 -2.87 15.63 5.75
N GLY A 68 -2.93 16.60 4.84
CA GLY A 68 -1.94 16.86 3.80
C GLY A 68 -1.97 15.83 2.66
N PRO A 69 -1.00 15.91 1.72
CA PRO A 69 -0.92 15.01 0.57
C PRO A 69 -0.88 13.55 1.00
N SER A 70 -1.74 12.71 0.43
CA SER A 70 -1.84 11.29 0.76
C SER A 70 -2.15 10.49 -0.50
N LEU A 71 -1.72 9.23 -0.53
CA LEU A 71 -2.03 8.31 -1.62
C LEU A 71 -3.12 7.32 -1.19
N PRO A 72 -3.94 6.82 -2.12
CA PRO A 72 -4.68 5.59 -1.91
C PRO A 72 -3.73 4.46 -1.49
N PHE A 73 -4.22 3.51 -0.69
CA PHE A 73 -3.44 2.36 -0.22
C PHE A 73 -2.14 2.68 0.55
N MET A 74 -1.92 3.93 0.97
CA MET A 74 -0.90 4.24 1.96
C MET A 74 -1.25 3.52 3.28
N THR A 75 -0.27 2.97 3.99
CA THR A 75 -0.51 2.29 5.29
C THR A 75 0.44 2.77 6.39
N ALA A 76 1.45 3.60 6.05
CA ALA A 76 2.37 4.21 7.00
C ALA A 76 1.72 5.41 7.73
N TYR A 77 0.70 5.16 8.53
CA TYR A 77 0.07 6.18 9.37
C TYR A 77 -0.44 5.58 10.69
N HIS A 78 -0.96 6.45 11.55
CA HIS A 78 -1.88 6.11 12.62
C HIS A 78 -3.10 7.02 12.52
N PHE A 79 -4.29 6.42 12.54
CA PHE A 79 -5.56 7.13 12.52
C PHE A 79 -6.51 6.57 13.59
N MET A 80 -7.14 7.45 14.36
CA MET A 80 -8.20 7.13 15.30
C MET A 80 -9.39 8.06 15.02
N CYS A 81 -10.55 7.45 14.76
CA CYS A 81 -11.75 8.19 14.44
C CYS A 81 -12.37 8.83 15.71
N LYS A 82 -13.11 9.93 15.54
CA LYS A 82 -13.82 10.65 16.61
C LYS A 82 -14.56 9.74 17.61
N LYS A 83 -15.30 8.73 17.11
CA LYS A 83 -16.10 7.82 17.95
C LYS A 83 -15.26 6.87 18.82
N CYS A 84 -13.99 6.67 18.48
CA CYS A 84 -13.09 5.80 19.22
C CYS A 84 -12.17 6.56 20.18
N ASN A 85 -12.12 7.89 20.06
CA ASN A 85 -11.33 8.73 20.93
C ASN A 85 -12.21 9.32 22.04
N ASN A 86 -11.81 9.17 23.30
CA ASN A 86 -12.58 9.65 24.45
C ASN A 86 -12.71 11.19 24.50
N SER A 87 -11.86 11.92 23.78
CA SER A 87 -11.95 13.38 23.67
C SER A 87 -12.86 13.86 22.53
N ASP A 88 -13.55 12.96 21.81
CA ASP A 88 -14.41 13.31 20.66
C ASP A 88 -13.66 14.06 19.52
N GLU A 89 -12.35 13.82 19.42
CA GLU A 89 -11.48 14.38 18.39
C GLU A 89 -10.86 13.26 17.54
N GLU A 90 -10.54 13.58 16.29
CA GLU A 90 -9.79 12.68 15.42
C GLU A 90 -8.29 12.80 15.71
N VAL A 91 -7.57 11.68 15.66
CA VAL A 91 -6.10 11.66 15.80
C VAL A 91 -5.52 11.11 14.51
N PHE A 92 -4.60 11.86 13.90
CA PHE A 92 -3.88 11.43 12.71
C PHE A 92 -2.39 11.74 12.83
N SER A 93 -1.55 10.79 12.44
CA SER A 93 -0.12 11.02 12.26
C SER A 93 0.42 10.18 11.11
N LYS A 94 1.20 10.81 10.24
CA LYS A 94 1.96 10.09 9.21
C LYS A 94 3.19 9.46 9.83
N LYS A 95 3.52 8.27 9.36
CA LYS A 95 4.75 7.56 9.71
C LYS A 95 5.64 7.48 8.49
N GLN A 96 6.94 7.42 8.71
CA GLN A 96 7.86 7.18 7.61
C GLN A 96 7.66 5.75 7.08
N ALA A 97 7.32 5.61 5.79
CA ALA A 97 7.27 4.31 5.14
C ALA A 97 8.69 3.75 5.00
N ASN A 98 8.85 2.45 5.28
CA ASN A 98 10.02 1.71 4.84
C ASN A 98 9.82 1.25 3.38
N PHE A 99 10.87 0.74 2.73
CA PHE A 99 10.79 0.31 1.34
C PHE A 99 9.70 -0.75 1.08
N ALA A 100 9.44 -1.65 2.03
CA ALA A 100 8.38 -2.65 1.86
C ALA A 100 6.99 -2.01 1.80
N ILE A 101 6.71 -1.06 2.70
CA ILE A 101 5.45 -0.31 2.68
C ILE A 101 5.35 0.54 1.41
N MET A 102 6.45 1.18 0.98
CA MET A 102 6.48 1.93 -0.28
C MET A 102 6.13 1.05 -1.49
N CYS A 103 6.76 -0.12 -1.61
CA CYS A 103 6.47 -1.08 -2.68
C CYS A 103 5.02 -1.57 -2.64
N GLN A 104 4.48 -1.88 -1.46
CA GLN A 104 3.09 -2.31 -1.30
C GLN A 104 2.11 -1.22 -1.75
N THR A 105 2.32 0.03 -1.32
CA THR A 105 1.49 1.16 -1.76
C THR A 105 1.59 1.36 -3.26
N ALA A 106 2.79 1.27 -3.86
CA ALA A 106 2.97 1.40 -5.30
C ALA A 106 2.23 0.30 -6.07
N LEU A 107 2.43 -0.96 -5.70
CA LEU A 107 1.76 -2.10 -6.34
C LEU A 107 0.25 -2.00 -6.23
N ALA A 108 -0.30 -1.67 -5.06
CA ALA A 108 -1.74 -1.55 -4.88
C ALA A 108 -2.36 -0.43 -5.74
N ASN A 109 -1.69 0.71 -5.86
CA ASN A 109 -2.13 1.80 -6.76
C ASN A 109 -2.04 1.39 -8.23
N LEU A 110 -0.94 0.75 -8.64
CA LEU A 110 -0.76 0.27 -10.02
C LEU A 110 -1.83 -0.77 -10.37
N MET A 111 -2.10 -1.74 -9.49
CA MET A 111 -3.19 -2.71 -9.64
C MET A 111 -4.55 -2.02 -9.81
N CYS A 112 -4.86 -1.05 -8.96
CA CYS A 112 -6.14 -0.33 -8.99
C CYS A 112 -6.34 0.49 -10.27
N THR A 113 -5.25 1.03 -10.84
CA THR A 113 -5.30 1.89 -12.03
C THR A 113 -5.20 1.12 -13.35
N HIS A 114 -4.78 -0.16 -13.31
CA HIS A 114 -4.64 -1.04 -14.46
C HIS A 114 -5.59 -2.24 -14.38
N ASP A 115 -6.82 -2.01 -13.94
CA ASP A 115 -7.92 -2.99 -13.93
C ASP A 115 -7.56 -4.34 -13.28
N GLY A 116 -6.77 -4.30 -12.20
CA GLY A 116 -6.39 -5.48 -11.44
C GLY A 116 -5.21 -6.27 -12.00
N ARG A 117 -4.47 -5.73 -12.99
CA ARG A 117 -3.18 -6.29 -13.42
C ARG A 117 -2.25 -6.51 -12.22
N VAL A 118 -1.59 -7.66 -12.16
CA VAL A 118 -0.80 -8.09 -10.98
C VAL A 118 0.71 -8.11 -11.18
N CYS A 119 1.19 -7.96 -12.42
CA CYS A 119 2.63 -7.98 -12.76
C CYS A 119 3.05 -6.63 -13.35
N PHE A 120 4.07 -6.00 -12.78
CA PHE A 120 4.56 -4.68 -13.18
C PHE A 120 6.08 -4.67 -13.35
N SER A 121 6.56 -3.92 -14.34
CA SER A 121 7.98 -3.71 -14.54
C SER A 121 8.55 -2.84 -13.42
N GLU A 122 9.61 -3.32 -12.76
CA GLU A 122 10.32 -2.57 -11.73
C GLU A 122 10.80 -1.22 -12.29
N GLU A 123 11.54 -1.23 -13.39
CA GLU A 123 12.18 -0.04 -13.96
C GLU A 123 11.20 0.94 -14.61
N ARG A 124 10.14 0.43 -15.25
CA ARG A 124 9.24 1.25 -16.07
C ARG A 124 7.98 1.70 -15.35
N GLU A 125 7.58 1.02 -14.29
CA GLU A 125 6.30 1.26 -13.62
C GLU A 125 6.48 1.51 -12.12
N ILE A 126 7.17 0.62 -11.40
CA ILE A 126 7.32 0.73 -9.93
C ILE A 126 8.24 1.89 -9.55
N LEU A 127 9.46 1.94 -10.07
CA LEU A 127 10.43 3.00 -9.75
C LEU A 127 9.91 4.39 -10.14
N PRO A 128 9.32 4.62 -11.33
CA PRO A 128 8.72 5.90 -11.68
C PRO A 128 7.54 6.30 -10.78
N PHE A 129 6.71 5.34 -10.35
CA PHE A 129 5.65 5.61 -9.37
C PHE A 129 6.24 6.10 -8.04
N LEU A 130 7.27 5.43 -7.54
CA LEU A 130 7.92 5.78 -6.28
C LEU A 130 8.62 7.14 -6.36
N ASP A 131 9.33 7.42 -7.45
CA ASP A 131 10.03 8.71 -7.65
C ASP A 131 9.03 9.87 -7.71
N LYS A 132 7.93 9.71 -8.46
CA LYS A 132 6.87 10.73 -8.55
C LYS A 132 6.21 11.05 -7.20
N ASN A 133 6.09 10.05 -6.33
CA ASN A 133 5.35 10.17 -5.07
C ASN A 133 6.24 10.15 -3.82
N TRP A 134 7.55 10.38 -3.98
CA TRP A 134 8.54 10.20 -2.92
C TRP A 134 8.20 10.97 -1.64
N ASP A 135 7.91 12.26 -1.77
CA ASP A 135 7.65 13.17 -0.65
C ASP A 135 6.33 12.86 0.11
N VAL A 136 5.43 12.11 -0.53
CA VAL A 136 4.19 11.64 0.11
C VAL A 136 4.43 10.34 0.89
N LEU A 137 5.31 9.47 0.36
CA LEU A 137 5.61 8.16 0.92
C LEU A 137 6.59 8.23 2.10
N THR A 138 7.53 9.17 2.08
CA THR A 138 8.59 9.23 3.09
C THR A 138 9.07 10.66 3.33
N PHE A 139 9.51 10.91 4.56
CA PHE A 139 10.19 12.15 4.94
C PHE A 139 11.69 12.12 4.66
N GLN A 140 12.21 10.98 4.19
CA GLN A 140 13.63 10.87 3.84
C GLN A 140 13.92 11.77 2.65
N PRO A 141 15.00 12.57 2.68
CA PRO A 141 15.37 13.38 1.54
C PRO A 141 15.61 12.46 0.35
N ARG A 142 14.97 12.77 -0.77
CA ARG A 142 15.24 12.08 -2.03
C ARG A 142 16.72 12.23 -2.36
N LYS A 143 17.43 11.11 -2.44
CA LYS A 143 18.81 11.13 -2.93
C LYS A 143 18.76 11.31 -4.44
N ALA A 144 19.57 12.22 -4.98
CA ALA A 144 19.66 12.46 -6.42
C ALA A 144 20.27 11.28 -7.21
N ASN A 145 20.70 10.21 -6.53
CA ASN A 145 21.30 9.04 -7.15
C ASN A 145 20.39 7.82 -7.03
N ASP A 146 20.54 6.90 -7.97
CA ASP A 146 19.74 5.67 -8.08
C ASP A 146 20.11 4.60 -7.03
N SER A 147 20.84 4.98 -5.97
CA SER A 147 21.30 4.06 -4.92
C SER A 147 20.16 3.38 -4.16
N TRP A 148 18.95 3.94 -4.21
CA TRP A 148 17.76 3.37 -3.60
C TRP A 148 17.11 2.26 -4.45
N HIS A 149 17.36 2.21 -5.77
CA HIS A 149 16.81 1.17 -6.66
C HIS A 149 17.22 -0.23 -6.20
N ALA A 150 18.49 -0.41 -5.81
CA ALA A 150 18.98 -1.70 -5.31
C ALA A 150 18.23 -2.17 -4.04
N ASN A 151 17.81 -1.24 -3.18
CA ASN A 151 17.02 -1.57 -1.99
C ASN A 151 15.57 -1.92 -2.33
N ILE A 152 14.99 -1.26 -3.34
CA ILE A 152 13.66 -1.60 -3.87
C ILE A 152 13.69 -3.00 -4.48
N HIS A 153 14.63 -3.27 -5.38
CA HIS A 153 14.81 -4.58 -5.98
C HIS A 153 14.89 -5.68 -4.92
N LYS A 154 15.80 -5.52 -3.95
CA LYS A 154 15.97 -6.46 -2.83
C LYS A 154 14.68 -6.65 -2.05
N THR A 155 13.92 -5.58 -1.81
CA THR A 155 12.66 -5.62 -1.07
C THR A 155 11.59 -6.37 -1.86
N LEU A 156 11.45 -6.09 -3.15
CA LEU A 156 10.48 -6.74 -4.02
C LEU A 156 10.71 -8.25 -4.06
N VAL A 157 11.96 -8.68 -4.27
CA VAL A 157 12.37 -10.09 -4.27
C VAL A 157 12.15 -10.74 -2.89
N CYS A 158 12.62 -10.11 -1.82
CA CYS A 158 12.60 -10.67 -0.46
C CYS A 158 11.19 -10.79 0.11
N CYS A 159 10.32 -9.82 -0.15
CA CYS A 159 8.94 -9.82 0.35
C CYS A 159 7.99 -10.62 -0.56
N HIS A 160 8.50 -11.31 -1.58
CA HIS A 160 7.69 -12.08 -2.54
C HIS A 160 6.61 -11.23 -3.22
N LEU A 161 6.84 -9.91 -3.29
CA LEU A 161 5.95 -8.93 -3.92
C LEU A 161 6.06 -8.96 -5.44
N ILE A 162 7.07 -9.66 -5.99
CA ILE A 162 7.13 -10.00 -7.40
C ILE A 162 6.34 -11.28 -7.62
N LEU A 163 5.22 -11.14 -8.32
CA LEU A 163 4.59 -12.23 -9.06
C LEU A 163 5.31 -12.24 -10.41
N ILE A 164 6.41 -12.99 -10.49
CA ILE A 164 7.05 -13.33 -11.78
C ILE A 164 6.18 -14.41 -12.41
#